data_AF-A0A260YTN0-F1
#
_entry.id   AF-A0A260YTN0-F1
#
_cell.length_a   1.000
_cell.length_b   1.000
_cell.length_c   1.000
_cell.angle_alpha   90.00
_cell.angle_beta   90.00
_cell.angle_gamma   90.00
#
_symmetry.space_group_name_H-M   'P 1'
#
loop_
_entity.id
_entity.type
_entity.pdbx_description
1 polymer ?
#
loop_
_entity_poly.entity_id
_entity_poly.type
_entity_poly.pdbx_seq_one_letter_code
_entity_poly.pdbx_strand_id
1 'polypeptide(L)' 'MFPKLDYVIRGLNQNKLYAMMLHIEQSDDCRYKFSSGEWMKSGKAEQHKEPKKLWHPDVENVPQFIH' A
#
# COMPACT_ATOMS: atom_id res chain seq x y z
N MET A 1 -10.16 -1.89 0.72
CA MET A 1 -9.83 -1.60 2.14
C MET A 1 -10.97 -0.75 2.71
N PHE A 2 -11.28 -0.89 4.01
CA PHE A 2 -12.18 0.01 4.73
C PHE A 2 -11.44 0.62 5.94
N PRO A 3 -11.46 1.95 6.14
CA PRO A 3 -12.09 2.94 5.26
C PRO A 3 -11.44 2.97 3.87
N LYS A 4 -12.17 3.53 2.90
CA LYS A 4 -11.61 3.76 1.56
C LYS A 4 -10.47 4.76 1.68
N LEU A 5 -9.42 4.53 0.90
CA LEU A 5 -8.29 5.43 0.80
C LEU A 5 -8.60 6.49 -0.26
N ASP A 6 -8.98 7.69 0.16
CA ASP A 6 -9.35 8.81 -0.71
C ASP A 6 -8.42 10.01 -0.45
N TYR A 7 -7.78 10.52 -1.50
CA TYR A 7 -6.80 11.60 -1.42
C TYR A 7 -7.10 12.74 -2.40
N VAL A 8 -6.78 13.97 -1.99
CA VAL A 8 -6.77 15.14 -2.86
C VAL A 8 -5.33 15.61 -3.03
N ILE A 9 -4.81 15.51 -4.25
CA ILE A 9 -3.44 15.95 -4.58
C ILE A 9 -3.49 17.33 -5.23
N ARG A 10 -2.63 18.25 -4.80
CA ARG A 10 -2.55 19.64 -5.30
C ARG A 10 -1.10 20.02 -5.58
N GLY A 11 -0.89 21.03 -6.43
CA GLY A 11 0.44 21.60 -6.69
C GLY A 11 1.35 20.79 -7.63
N LEU A 12 0.80 19.78 -8.32
CA LEU A 12 1.55 19.09 -9.38
C LEU A 12 1.74 20.01 -10.59
N ASN A 13 2.83 19.78 -11.32
CA ASN A 13 3.09 20.50 -12.56
C ASN A 13 2.14 20.00 -13.65
N GLN A 14 1.36 20.91 -14.24
CA GLN A 14 0.36 20.58 -15.26
C GLN A 14 0.98 20.07 -16.58
N ASN A 15 2.27 20.33 -16.82
CA ASN A 15 2.97 19.92 -18.04
C ASN A 15 3.71 18.57 -17.89
N LYS A 16 3.35 17.75 -16.89
CA LYS A 16 3.97 16.44 -16.64
C LYS A 16 2.93 15.34 -16.47
N LEU A 17 3.34 14.12 -16.78
CA LEU A 17 2.55 12.91 -16.57
C LEU A 17 2.90 12.29 -15.21
N TYR A 18 1.87 11.77 -14.53
CA TYR A 18 1.99 11.13 -13.24
C TYR A 18 1.18 9.84 -13.21
N ALA A 19 1.67 8.84 -12.49
CA ALA A 19 0.95 7.64 -12.14
C ALA A 19 0.98 7.46 -10.63
N MET A 20 -0.08 6.89 -10.05
CA MET A 20 -0.17 6.61 -8.62
C MET A 20 -0.10 5.11 -8.37
N MET A 21 0.65 4.72 -7.34
CA MET A 21 0.81 3.34 -6.90
C MET A 21 0.65 3.27 -5.39
N LEU A 22 -0.13 2.31 -4.92
CA LEU A 22 -0.24 1.90 -3.53
C LEU A 22 0.54 0.59 -3.30
N HIS A 23 1.36 0.55 -2.26
CA HIS A 23 1.86 -0.69 -1.68
C HIS A 23 1.71 -0.61 -0.16
N ILE A 24 1.60 -1.77 0.50
CA ILE A 24 1.47 -1.87 1.96
C ILE A 24 2.67 -2.65 2.48
N GLU A 25 3.38 -2.06 3.44
CA GLU A 25 4.53 -2.68 4.10
C GLU A 25 4.19 -3.12 5.53
N GLN A 26 4.98 -4.05 6.06
CA GLN A 26 4.86 -4.46 7.46
C GLN A 26 5.35 -3.33 8.36
N SER A 27 4.58 -3.00 9.41
CA SER A 27 5.00 -1.99 10.39
C SER A 27 6.07 -2.49 11.36
N ASP A 28 6.12 -3.81 11.60
CA ASP A 28 7.11 -4.49 12.44
C ASP A 28 7.29 -5.97 12.07
N ASP A 29 8.25 -6.64 12.72
CA ASP A 29 8.54 -8.08 12.59
C ASP A 29 7.88 -8.91 13.71
N CYS A 30 6.67 -8.54 14.14
CA CYS A 30 5.93 -9.24 15.19
C CYS A 30 4.65 -9.90 14.65
N ARG A 31 4.38 -11.13 15.12
CA ARG A 31 3.06 -11.75 15.01
C ARG A 31 2.22 -11.36 16.22
N TYR A 32 1.01 -10.87 16.00
CA TYR A 32 0.10 -10.47 17.07
C TYR A 32 -1.02 -11.49 17.30
N LYS A 33 -1.47 -11.59 18.56
CA LYS A 33 -2.71 -12.28 18.95
C LYS A 33 -3.63 -11.29 19.65
N PHE A 34 -4.93 -11.43 19.44
CA PHE A 34 -5.94 -10.69 20.20
C PHE A 34 -6.51 -11.57 21.31
N SER A 35 -6.37 -11.16 22.56
CA SER A 35 -6.92 -11.89 23.71
C SER A 35 -7.27 -10.91 24.82
N SER A 36 -8.39 -11.16 25.51
CA SER A 36 -8.87 -10.35 26.63
C SER A 36 -9.04 -8.85 26.29
N GLY A 37 -9.41 -8.55 25.05
CA GLY A 37 -9.61 -7.17 24.61
C GLY A 37 -8.33 -6.45 24.15
N GLU A 38 -7.18 -7.12 24.16
CA GLU A 38 -5.88 -6.50 23.87
C GLU A 38 -5.10 -7.22 22.77
N TRP A 39 -4.33 -6.46 22.01
CA TRP A 39 -3.34 -6.97 21.05
C TRP A 39 -2.02 -7.21 21.75
N MET A 40 -1.52 -8.45 21.71
CA MET A 40 -0.24 -8.84 22.32
C MET A 40 0.68 -9.48 21.29
N LYS A 41 1.99 -9.20 21.41
CA LYS A 41 3.02 -9.90 20.64
C LYS A 41 3.03 -11.38 21.01
N SER A 42 3.11 -12.25 20.01
CA SER A 42 3.02 -13.71 20.15
C SER A 42 4.01 -14.48 19.27
N GLY A 43 5.06 -13.82 18.79
CA GLY A 43 6.13 -14.41 18.00
C GLY A 43 6.70 -13.46 16.96
N LYS A 44 7.57 -14.00 16.11
CA LYS A 44 8.13 -13.31 14.94
C LYS A 44 7.12 -13.28 13.79
N ALA A 45 7.12 -12.22 12.98
CA ALA A 45 6.30 -12.17 11.78
C ALA A 45 6.75 -13.23 10.75
N GLU A 46 5.88 -13.51 9.79
CA GLU A 46 6.24 -14.32 8.63
C GLU A 46 7.23 -13.56 7.74
N GLN A 47 8.13 -14.30 7.08
CA GLN A 47 9.14 -13.70 6.20
C GLN A 47 8.47 -12.80 5.15
N HIS A 48 8.97 -11.57 5.07
CA HIS A 48 8.44 -10.57 4.15
C HIS A 48 8.56 -11.04 2.70
N LYS A 49 7.43 -11.12 2.01
CA LYS A 49 7.37 -11.24 0.54
C LYS A 49 7.38 -9.83 -0.04
N GLU A 50 7.91 -9.67 -1.25
CA GLU A 50 7.86 -8.37 -1.93
C GLU A 50 6.43 -7.79 -1.92
N PRO A 51 6.23 -6.52 -1.50
CA PRO A 51 4.91 -5.91 -1.45
C PRO A 51 4.27 -5.87 -2.84
N LYS A 52 2.99 -6.25 -2.91
CA LYS A 52 2.22 -6.09 -4.15
C LYS A 52 2.02 -4.60 -4.44
N LYS A 53 2.38 -4.20 -5.66
CA LYS A 53 2.14 -2.86 -6.19
C LYS A 53 0.76 -2.81 -6.83
N LEU A 54 -0.08 -1.87 -6.39
CA LEU A 54 -1.42 -1.61 -6.94
C LEU A 54 -1.42 -0.25 -7.61
N TRP A 55 -1.52 -0.22 -8.94
CA TRP A 55 -1.61 1.03 -9.69
C TRP A 55 -3.03 1.58 -9.66
N HIS A 56 -3.16 2.91 -9.56
CA HIS A 56 -4.46 3.59 -9.61
C HIS A 56 -5.07 3.47 -11.02
N PRO A 57 -6.38 3.17 -11.15
CA PRO A 57 -7.00 2.89 -12.44
C PRO A 57 -7.17 4.11 -13.36
N ASP A 58 -7.14 5.34 -12.84
CA ASP A 58 -7.28 6.60 -13.61
C ASP A 58 -6.22 6.80 -14.70
N VAL A 59 -5.21 5.94 -14.73
CA VAL A 59 -4.26 5.85 -15.83
C VAL A 59 -4.98 5.16 -17.01
N GLU A 60 -5.87 5.88 -17.70
CA GLU A 60 -6.29 5.48 -19.05
C GLU A 60 -5.04 5.38 -19.93
N ASN A 61 -4.68 4.16 -20.33
CA ASN A 61 -3.65 3.82 -21.32
C ASN A 61 -2.20 4.19 -20.96
N VAL A 62 -1.63 3.59 -19.90
CA VAL A 62 -0.18 3.33 -19.91
C VAL A 62 0.04 1.94 -20.51
N PRO A 63 0.76 1.82 -21.65
CA PRO A 63 1.14 0.52 -22.20
C PRO A 63 1.88 -0.28 -21.13
N GLN A 64 1.65 -1.59 -21.07
CA GLN A 64 2.27 -2.56 -20.16
C GLN A 64 3.82 -2.66 -20.28
N PHE A 65 4.49 -1.67 -20.87
CA PHE A 65 5.91 -1.69 -21.21
C PHE A 65 6.67 -0.61 -20.45
N ILE A 66 6.72 -0.71 -19.12
CA ILE A 66 7.91 -0.31 -18.38
C ILE A 66 8.17 -1.41 -17.35
N HIS A 67 8.93 -2.41 -17.79
CA HIS A 67 9.68 -3.32 -16.91
C HIS A 67 11.01 -2.68 -16.55
#